data_AF-A0A377D1B1-F1
#
_entry.id   AF-A0A377D1B1-F1
#
_cell.length_a   1.000
_cell.length_b   1.000
_cell.length_c   1.000
_cell.angle_alpha   90.00
_cell.angle_beta   90.00
_cell.angle_gamma   90.00
#
_symmetry.space_group_name_H-M   'P 1'
#
loop_
_entity.id
_entity.type
_entity.pdbx_description
1 polymer ?
#
loop_
_entity_poly.entity_id
_entity_poly.type
_entity_poly.pdbx_seq_one_letter_code
_entity_poly.pdbx_strand_id
1 'polypeptide(L)' 'MSQVQSGILPEHCRAAIWIEANVKGEVDALRAASKTFADKLATFEAKFPDAHLGAVVALVTTPGAL' A
#
# COMPACT_ATOMS: atom_id res chain seq x y z
N MET A 1 9.91 -9.35 13.07
CA MET A 1 10.77 -9.00 11.92
C MET A 1 10.04 -7.98 11.07
N SER A 2 10.71 -6.96 10.52
CA SER A 2 10.10 -5.96 9.63
C SER A 2 10.20 -6.41 8.17
N GLN A 3 9.09 -6.78 7.56
CA GLN A 3 9.02 -7.17 6.15
C GLN A 3 8.80 -5.93 5.28
N VAL A 4 9.54 -5.82 4.18
CA VAL A 4 9.39 -4.74 3.19
C VAL A 4 8.07 -4.89 2.43
N GLN A 5 7.41 -3.79 2.09
CA GLN A 5 6.20 -3.82 1.26
C GLN A 5 6.54 -4.30 -0.16
N SER A 6 5.69 -5.17 -0.71
CA SER A 6 5.95 -5.93 -1.93
C SER A 6 6.08 -5.09 -3.18
N GLY A 7 5.57 -3.85 -3.21
CA GLY A 7 5.69 -2.95 -4.35
C GLY A 7 6.99 -2.13 -4.43
N ILE A 8 7.94 -2.29 -3.51
CA ILE A 8 9.19 -1.48 -3.48
C ILE A 8 10.30 -2.08 -4.36
N LEU A 9 10.40 -3.40 -4.38
CA LEU A 9 11.46 -4.16 -5.08
C LEU A 9 11.09 -4.84 -6.42
N PRO A 10 9.84 -4.82 -6.94
CA PRO A 10 9.55 -5.40 -8.25
C PRO A 10 10.23 -4.63 -9.38
N GLU A 11 10.97 -5.35 -10.22
CA GLU A 11 11.60 -4.81 -11.43
C GLU A 11 10.78 -5.20 -12.67
N HIS A 12 10.83 -4.36 -13.71
CA HIS A 12 10.18 -4.60 -15.00
C HIS A 12 8.64 -4.77 -14.96
N CYS A 13 7.96 -4.14 -14.00
CA CYS A 13 6.50 -4.08 -13.97
C CYS A 13 5.94 -3.48 -15.27
N ARG A 14 5.00 -4.19 -15.92
CA ARG A 14 4.40 -3.74 -17.18
C ARG A 14 3.36 -2.63 -17.03
N ALA A 15 2.80 -2.47 -15.83
CA ALA A 15 1.77 -1.50 -15.51
C ALA A 15 1.81 -1.14 -14.03
N ALA A 16 1.36 0.08 -13.71
CA ALA A 16 1.23 0.57 -12.34
C ALA A 16 0.06 1.56 -12.23
N ILE A 17 -0.52 1.66 -11.03
CA ILE A 17 -1.62 2.58 -10.70
C ILE A 17 -1.18 3.41 -9.50
N TRP A 18 -1.28 4.74 -9.61
CA TRP A 18 -1.02 5.67 -8.52
C TRP A 18 -2.32 6.35 -8.10
N ILE A 19 -2.57 6.36 -6.79
CA ILE A 19 -3.74 7.01 -6.18
C ILE A 19 -3.23 7.95 -5.10
N GLU A 20 -3.50 9.24 -5.27
CA GLU A 20 -3.21 10.28 -4.28
C GLU A 20 -4.52 10.75 -3.65
N ALA A 21 -4.54 10.86 -2.31
CA ALA A 21 -5.72 11.27 -1.58
C ALA A 21 -5.35 12.04 -0.31
N ASN A 22 -6.19 13.03 0.03
CA ASN A 22 -6.15 13.69 1.32
C ASN A 22 -6.97 12.89 2.34
N VAL A 23 -6.45 12.77 3.56
CA VAL A 23 -7.20 12.17 4.67
C VAL A 23 -8.32 13.12 5.08
N LYS A 24 -9.55 12.61 5.11
CA LYS A 24 -10.70 13.29 5.69
C LYS A 24 -11.17 12.48 6.90
N GLY A 25 -11.39 13.13 8.04
CA GLY A 25 -11.80 12.46 9.28
C GLY A 25 -10.64 11.93 10.12
N GLU A 26 -10.86 10.84 10.86
CA GLU A 26 -9.90 10.31 11.84
C GLU A 26 -8.76 9.50 11.20
N VAL A 27 -7.54 9.79 11.64
CA VAL A 27 -6.32 9.10 11.18
C VAL A 27 -6.28 7.63 11.61
N ASP A 28 -6.96 7.26 12.69
CA ASP A 28 -6.99 5.85 13.14
C ASP A 28 -7.73 4.94 12.15
N ALA A 29 -8.72 5.47 11.42
CA ALA A 29 -9.37 4.75 10.34
C ALA A 29 -8.37 4.39 9.22
N LEU A 30 -7.40 5.26 8.96
CA LEU A 30 -6.33 5.00 7.99
C LEU A 30 -5.42 3.86 8.44
N ARG A 31 -5.09 3.80 9.74
CA ARG A 31 -4.28 2.69 10.29
C ARG A 31 -4.98 1.35 10.10
N ALA A 32 -6.29 1.28 10.39
CA ALA A 32 -7.07 0.06 10.19
C ALA A 32 -7.17 -0.31 8.70
N ALA A 33 -7.48 0.68 7.85
CA ALA A 33 -7.60 0.48 6.41
C ALA A 33 -6.29 0.01 5.76
N SER A 34 -5.14 0.55 6.16
CA SER A 34 -3.82 0.14 5.66
C SER A 34 -3.51 -1.33 5.96
N LYS A 35 -3.94 -1.84 7.13
CA LYS A 35 -3.81 -3.27 7.47
C LYS A 35 -4.70 -4.12 6.57
N THR A 36 -5.98 -3.75 6.44
CA THR A 36 -6.92 -4.45 5.56
C THR A 36 -6.45 -4.45 4.10
N PHE A 37 -5.83 -3.36 3.64
CA PHE A 37 -5.23 -3.30 2.30
C PHE A 37 -4.10 -4.31 2.14
N ALA A 38 -3.16 -4.38 3.09
CA ALA A 38 -2.07 -5.34 3.05
C ALA A 38 -2.57 -6.81 3.05
N ASP A 39 -3.60 -7.12 3.85
CA ASP A 39 -4.19 -8.48 3.88
C ASP A 39 -4.86 -8.84 2.54
N LYS A 40 -5.56 -7.88 1.94
CA LYS A 40 -6.17 -8.06 0.61
C LYS A 40 -5.11 -8.20 -0.47
N LEU A 41 -4.04 -7.42 -0.40
CA LEU A 41 -2.91 -7.51 -1.34
C LEU A 41 -2.29 -8.92 -1.30
N ALA A 42 -2.02 -9.46 -0.11
CA ALA A 42 -1.51 -10.83 0.03
C ALA A 42 -2.44 -11.88 -0.60
N THR A 43 -3.77 -11.69 -0.47
CA THR A 43 -4.77 -12.55 -1.12
C THR A 43 -4.69 -12.44 -2.65
N PHE A 44 -4.48 -11.23 -3.18
CA PHE A 44 -4.35 -11.01 -4.62
C PHE A 44 -3.02 -11.52 -5.18
N GLU A 45 -1.92 -11.36 -4.46
CA GLU A 45 -0.61 -11.93 -4.80
C GLU A 45 -0.69 -13.46 -4.89
N ALA A 46 -1.35 -14.11 -3.93
CA ALA A 46 -1.58 -15.56 -3.97
C ALA A 46 -2.53 -16.00 -5.09
N LYS A 47 -3.53 -15.17 -5.43
CA LYS A 47 -4.50 -15.46 -6.51
C LYS A 47 -3.92 -15.27 -7.90
N PHE A 48 -2.98 -14.33 -8.06
CA PHE A 48 -2.37 -13.97 -9.34
C PHE A 48 -0.84 -14.02 -9.25
N PRO A 49 -0.26 -15.22 -9.03
CA PRO A 49 1.19 -15.36 -8.84
C PRO A 49 1.99 -14.91 -10.07
N ASP A 50 1.45 -15.13 -11.28
CA ASP A 50 2.10 -14.78 -12.55
C ASP A 50 2.13 -13.28 -12.84
N ALA A 51 1.34 -12.48 -12.10
CA ALA A 51 1.25 -11.05 -12.30
C ALA A 51 2.39 -10.28 -11.62
N HIS A 52 3.16 -10.93 -10.75
CA HIS A 52 4.19 -10.29 -9.92
C HIS A 52 3.66 -9.01 -9.24
N LEU A 53 2.44 -9.10 -8.72
CA LEU A 53 1.75 -7.96 -8.13
C LEU A 53 2.49 -7.48 -6.87
N GLY A 54 2.60 -6.17 -6.72
CA GLY A 54 3.08 -5.54 -5.50
C GLY A 54 2.44 -4.17 -5.33
N ALA A 55 2.28 -3.73 -4.09
CA ALA A 55 1.75 -2.40 -3.80
C ALA A 55 2.45 -1.78 -2.59
N VAL A 56 2.34 -0.45 -2.51
CA VAL A 56 2.92 0.37 -1.44
C VAL A 56 1.84 1.32 -0.92
N VAL A 57 1.74 1.44 0.40
CA VAL A 57 0.97 2.50 1.07
C VAL A 57 1.96 3.43 1.73
N ALA A 58 2.07 4.65 1.20
CA ALA A 58 2.94 5.70 1.72
C ALA A 58 2.09 6.83 2.32
N LEU A 59 2.53 7.37 3.45
CA LEU A 59 1.91 8.51 4.12
C LEU A 59 2.92 9.64 4.18
N VAL A 60 2.53 10.80 3.66
CA VAL A 60 3.36 12.01 3.75
C VAL A 60 3.06 12.74 5.04
N THR A 61 4.10 13.21 5.71
CA THR A 61 3.97 14.12 6.86
C THR A 61 3.90 15.55 6.35
N THR A 62 2.81 16.26 6.64
CA THR A 62 2.73 17.71 6.42
C THR A 62 3.35 18.41 7.64
N PRO A 63 4.38 19.26 7.48
CA PRO A 63 4.90 20.02 8.61
C PRO A 63 3.82 20.98 9.14
N GLY A 64 3.43 20.85 10.42
CA GLY A 64 2.53 21.80 11.10
C GLY A 64 1.11 21.32 11.43
N ALA A 65 0.80 20.03 11.28
CA ALA A 65 -0.47 19.46 11.73
C ALA A 65 -0.29 18.66 13.04
N LEU A 66 -0.10 19.37 14.16
CA LEU A 66 -0.27 18.91 15.54
C LEU A 66 -0.85 20.05 16.38
#